data_AF-A0A954VVR1-F1
#
_entry.id   AF-A0A954VVR1-F1
#
_cell.length_a   1.000
_cell.length_b   1.000
_cell.length_c   1.000
_cell.angle_alpha   90.00
_cell.angle_beta   90.00
_cell.angle_gamma   90.00
#
_symmetry.space_group_name_H-M   'P 1'
#
loop_
_entity.id
_entity.type
_entity.pdbx_description
1 polymer ?
#
loop_
_entity_poly.entity_id
_entity_poly.type
_entity_poly.pdbx_seq_one_letter_code
_entity_poly.pdbx_strand_id
1 'polypeptide(L)'
;LYESLLVATEAHKTKVDAEQQDEAKQKWLEQFTIAFGTDEGDETTTFNGTIPQALMMFNGELIRQATSAEPGSFLYRIAHDEKMNNATKINRLFLSALARKPTKQEVRIANQLLYARQGDAVEALQDIWWALLNSNEFILNH
;
A
#
# COMPACT_ATOMS: atom_id res chain seq x y z
N LEU A 1 -0.47 -11.20 0.98
CA LEU A 1 -0.93 -9.97 0.31
C LEU A 1 -1.99 -9.12 1.04
N TYR A 2 -3.27 -9.50 1.17
CA TYR A 2 -4.26 -8.65 1.89
C TYR A 2 -3.80 -8.35 3.32
N GLU A 3 -3.37 -9.40 4.03
CA GLU A 3 -2.77 -9.29 5.37
C GLU A 3 -1.49 -8.44 5.36
N SER A 4 -0.68 -8.57 4.31
CA SER A 4 0.55 -7.80 4.13
C SER A 4 0.28 -6.30 3.97
N LEU A 5 -0.74 -5.92 3.19
CA LEU A 5 -1.18 -4.55 3.05
C LEU A 5 -1.73 -4.00 4.38
N LEU A 6 -2.51 -4.81 5.09
CA LEU A 6 -3.10 -4.47 6.39
C LEU A 6 -2.02 -4.28 7.48
N VAL A 7 -0.94 -5.07 7.43
CA VAL A 7 0.24 -4.91 8.29
C VAL A 7 1.07 -3.69 7.89
N ALA A 8 1.39 -3.52 6.61
CA ALA A 8 2.25 -2.44 6.10
C ALA A 8 1.62 -1.04 6.30
N THR A 9 0.30 -0.94 6.16
CA THR A 9 -0.47 0.30 6.38
C THR A 9 -0.83 0.52 7.85
N GLU A 10 -0.44 -0.39 8.74
CA GLU A 10 -0.86 -0.42 10.14
C GLU A 10 -2.38 -0.32 10.35
N ALA A 11 -3.19 -0.68 9.34
CA ALA A 11 -4.64 -0.60 9.40
C ALA A 11 -5.21 -1.45 10.56
N HIS A 12 -4.52 -2.54 10.93
CA HIS A 12 -4.84 -3.38 12.09
C HIS A 12 -4.75 -2.67 13.46
N LYS A 13 -4.06 -1.53 13.55
CA LYS A 13 -3.89 -0.78 14.82
C LYS A 13 -5.00 0.24 15.06
N THR A 14 -5.72 0.62 14.02
CA THR A 14 -7.00 1.32 14.13
C THR A 14 -7.98 0.33 14.78
N LYS A 15 -8.68 0.71 15.86
CA LYS A 15 -9.62 -0.16 16.59
C LYS A 15 -10.79 -0.60 15.71
N VAL A 16 -10.54 -1.52 14.78
CA VAL A 16 -11.54 -2.17 13.95
C VAL A 16 -11.71 -3.57 14.54
N ASP A 17 -12.95 -3.94 14.88
CA ASP A 17 -13.26 -5.27 15.43
C ASP A 17 -12.72 -6.37 14.50
N ALA A 18 -12.18 -7.44 15.07
CA ALA A 18 -11.65 -8.57 14.31
C ALA A 18 -12.71 -9.14 13.33
N GLU A 19 -13.98 -9.11 13.74
CA GLU A 19 -15.13 -9.52 12.93
C GLU A 19 -15.35 -8.61 11.71
N GLN A 20 -15.15 -7.29 11.86
CA GLN A 20 -15.22 -6.34 10.74
C GLN A 20 -14.03 -6.48 9.78
N GLN A 21 -12.85 -6.85 10.29
CA GLN A 21 -11.69 -7.16 9.45
C GLN A 21 -11.89 -8.44 8.65
N ASP A 22 -12.50 -9.46 9.25
CA ASP A 22 -12.85 -10.72 8.58
C ASP A 22 -13.95 -10.50 7.54
N GLU A 23 -14.98 -9.70 7.83
CA GLU A 23 -15.98 -9.33 6.83
C GLU A 23 -15.40 -8.52 5.67
N ALA A 24 -14.50 -7.57 5.94
CA ALA A 24 -13.82 -6.81 4.90
C ALA A 24 -12.91 -7.72 4.04
N LYS A 25 -12.23 -8.68 4.67
CA LYS A 25 -11.43 -9.71 3.99
C LYS A 25 -12.31 -10.61 3.12
N GLN A 26 -13.45 -11.08 3.63
CA GLN A 26 -14.39 -11.91 2.89
C GLN A 26 -15.00 -11.15 1.71
N LYS A 27 -15.47 -9.91 1.91
CA LYS A 27 -15.96 -9.05 0.81
C LYS A 27 -14.89 -8.81 -0.25
N TRP A 28 -13.64 -8.61 0.17
CA TRP A 28 -12.53 -8.46 -0.76
C TRP A 28 -12.24 -9.74 -1.56
N LEU A 29 -12.32 -10.92 -0.92
CA LEU A 29 -12.18 -12.23 -1.57
C LEU A 29 -13.38 -12.58 -2.47
N GLU A 30 -14.60 -12.20 -2.10
CA GLU A 30 -15.80 -12.41 -2.93
C GLU A 30 -15.74 -11.60 -4.22
N GLN A 31 -15.25 -10.36 -4.15
CA GLN A 31 -14.97 -9.56 -5.36
C GLN A 31 -13.94 -10.24 -6.27
N PHE A 32 -13.01 -11.00 -5.70
CA PHE A 32 -12.05 -11.81 -6.46
C PHE A 32 -12.74 -13.01 -7.13
N THR A 33 -13.58 -13.76 -6.42
CA THR A 33 -14.28 -14.93 -6.98
C THR A 33 -15.30 -14.56 -8.08
N ILE A 34 -16.00 -13.43 -7.94
CA ILE A 34 -17.03 -13.00 -8.91
C ILE A 34 -16.41 -12.44 -10.21
N ALA A 35 -15.27 -11.75 -10.12
CA ALA A 35 -14.59 -11.19 -11.30
C ALA A 35 -14.00 -12.27 -12.24
N PHE A 36 -13.85 -13.50 -11.76
CA PHE A 36 -13.34 -14.66 -12.51
C PHE A 36 -14.38 -15.79 -12.67
N GLY A 37 -15.67 -15.48 -12.53
CA GLY A 37 -16.74 -16.47 -12.58
C GLY A 37 -16.83 -17.25 -13.91
N THR A 38 -16.60 -18.57 -13.78
CA THR A 38 -17.15 -19.70 -14.54
C THR A 38 -16.61 -20.00 -15.94
N ASP A 39 -15.50 -20.73 -16.04
CA ASP A 39 -15.47 -22.08 -16.61
C ASP A 39 -14.19 -22.79 -16.15
N GLU A 40 -14.29 -24.10 -15.90
CA GLU A 40 -13.27 -25.02 -15.38
C GLU A 40 -13.05 -25.00 -13.85
N GLY A 41 -13.68 -25.98 -13.20
CA GLY A 41 -13.55 -26.30 -11.79
C GLY A 41 -12.18 -26.86 -11.42
N ASP A 42 -11.17 -26.01 -11.46
CA ASP A 42 -9.90 -26.25 -10.80
C ASP A 42 -9.89 -25.42 -9.50
N GLU A 43 -9.83 -26.11 -8.35
CA GLU A 43 -9.60 -25.49 -7.05
C GLU A 43 -8.16 -24.99 -6.95
N THR A 44 -7.72 -24.13 -7.87
CA THR A 44 -6.44 -23.46 -7.76
C THR A 44 -6.63 -22.18 -6.98
N THR A 45 -6.52 -22.32 -5.66
CA THR A 45 -6.11 -21.27 -4.70
C THR A 45 -4.70 -20.73 -4.99
N THR A 46 -4.20 -20.90 -6.21
CA THR A 46 -2.87 -20.54 -6.63
C THR A 46 -2.89 -19.09 -7.08
N PHE A 47 -2.25 -18.27 -6.26
CA PHE A 47 -1.93 -16.88 -6.49
C PHE A 47 -1.06 -16.73 -7.76
N ASN A 48 -1.69 -16.80 -8.95
CA ASN A 48 -0.99 -16.98 -10.23
C ASN A 48 -0.70 -15.66 -10.97
N GLY A 49 -0.55 -14.55 -10.26
CA GLY A 49 0.07 -13.33 -10.79
C GLY A 49 -0.52 -12.81 -12.11
N THR A 50 -1.84 -12.93 -12.30
CA THR A 50 -2.46 -12.55 -13.57
C THR A 50 -2.57 -11.03 -13.71
N ILE A 51 -2.47 -10.53 -14.93
CA ILE A 51 -2.54 -9.08 -15.27
C ILE A 51 -3.77 -8.36 -14.68
N PRO A 52 -4.98 -8.95 -14.65
CA PRO A 52 -6.16 -8.31 -14.03
C PRO A 52 -6.02 -8.17 -12.51
N GLN A 53 -5.38 -9.14 -11.85
CA GLN A 53 -5.12 -9.13 -10.41
C GLN A 53 -4.12 -8.02 -10.03
N ALA A 54 -3.11 -7.80 -10.88
CA ALA A 54 -2.24 -6.62 -10.79
C ALA A 54 -3.01 -5.32 -11.03
N LEU A 55 -3.89 -5.25 -12.03
CA LEU A 55 -4.70 -4.05 -12.32
C LEU A 55 -5.68 -3.67 -11.20
N MET A 56 -6.29 -4.66 -10.53
CA MET A 56 -7.13 -4.44 -9.35
C MET A 56 -6.30 -4.07 -8.11
N MET A 57 -5.03 -4.50 -8.02
CA MET A 57 -4.10 -3.93 -7.04
C MET A 57 -3.78 -2.47 -7.38
N PHE A 58 -3.47 -2.16 -8.65
CA PHE A 58 -3.08 -0.80 -9.08
C PHE A 58 -4.15 0.27 -8.84
N ASN A 59 -5.44 -0.08 -8.98
CA ASN A 59 -6.56 0.87 -8.89
C ASN A 59 -7.62 0.50 -7.83
N GLY A 60 -7.37 -0.54 -7.04
CA GLY A 60 -8.33 -1.02 -6.05
C GLY A 60 -8.51 -0.03 -4.90
N GLU A 61 -9.71 -0.06 -4.33
CA GLU A 61 -10.09 0.77 -3.19
C GLU A 61 -9.13 0.61 -1.98
N LEU A 62 -8.48 -0.55 -1.86
CA LEU A 62 -7.43 -0.81 -0.87
C LEU A 62 -6.16 0.03 -1.06
N ILE A 63 -5.63 0.17 -2.29
CA ILE A 63 -4.47 1.04 -2.52
C ILE A 63 -4.88 2.49 -2.30
N ARG A 64 -6.08 2.89 -2.74
CA ARG A 64 -6.62 4.24 -2.48
C ARG A 64 -6.74 4.55 -0.99
N GLN A 65 -7.21 3.60 -0.18
CA GLN A 65 -7.25 3.75 1.28
C GLN A 65 -5.85 3.71 1.90
N ALA A 66 -4.96 2.83 1.42
CA ALA A 66 -3.58 2.72 1.90
C ALA A 66 -2.77 4.01 1.65
N THR A 67 -3.07 4.72 0.55
CA THR A 67 -2.46 6.01 0.18
C THR A 67 -3.27 7.22 0.60
N SER A 68 -4.37 7.04 1.35
CA SER A 68 -5.13 8.17 1.87
C SER A 68 -4.26 8.95 2.86
N ALA A 69 -4.35 10.28 2.76
CA ALA A 69 -3.79 11.21 3.74
C ALA A 69 -4.88 11.73 4.68
N GLU A 70 -5.97 10.98 4.89
CA GLU A 70 -7.03 11.37 5.81
C GLU A 70 -6.61 11.18 7.28
N PRO A 71 -7.15 11.99 8.21
CA PRO A 71 -6.86 11.85 9.63
C PRO A 71 -7.09 10.42 10.13
N GLY A 72 -6.06 9.84 10.77
CA GLY A 72 -6.08 8.47 11.27
C GLY A 72 -5.35 7.45 10.38
N SER A 73 -5.10 7.78 9.11
CA SER A 73 -4.28 6.95 8.23
C SER A 73 -2.80 6.90 8.67
N PHE A 74 -2.09 5.85 8.26
CA PHE A 74 -0.64 5.74 8.46
C PHE A 74 0.11 6.89 7.78
N LEU A 75 -0.28 7.24 6.56
CA LEU A 75 0.39 8.29 5.81
C LEU A 75 0.15 9.67 6.43
N TYR A 76 -1.06 9.97 6.92
CA TYR A 76 -1.34 11.21 7.63
C TYR A 76 -0.44 11.39 8.85
N ARG A 77 -0.26 10.32 9.66
CA ARG A 77 0.61 10.35 10.85
C ARG A 77 2.06 10.67 10.49
N ILE A 78 2.58 10.14 9.40
CA ILE A 78 3.94 10.43 8.94
C ILE A 78 4.04 11.83 8.34
N ALA A 79 3.07 12.22 7.52
CA ALA A 79 3.09 13.48 6.81
C ALA A 79 2.97 14.68 7.77
N HIS A 80 2.14 14.58 8.82
CA HIS A 80 1.89 15.63 9.80
C HIS A 80 2.79 15.57 11.03
N ASP A 81 3.75 14.63 11.11
CA ASP A 81 4.75 14.66 12.17
C ASP A 81 5.77 15.78 11.90
N GLU A 82 5.64 16.88 12.64
CA GLU A 82 6.53 18.06 12.58
C GLU A 82 7.96 17.76 13.05
N LYS A 83 8.15 16.70 13.84
CA LYS A 83 9.49 16.30 14.33
C LYS A 83 10.27 15.53 13.27
N MET A 84 9.60 15.00 12.25
CA MET A 84 10.25 14.26 11.16
C MET A 84 10.61 15.18 10.00
N ASN A 85 11.87 15.16 9.58
CA ASN A 85 12.26 15.75 8.30
C ASN A 85 11.85 14.84 7.13
N ASN A 86 11.85 15.36 5.90
CA ASN A 86 11.44 14.62 4.71
C ASN A 86 12.25 13.31 4.51
N ALA A 87 13.54 13.31 4.83
CA ALA A 87 14.38 12.12 4.73
C ALA A 87 13.94 11.01 5.71
N THR A 88 13.58 11.37 6.94
CA THR A 88 13.05 10.45 7.95
C THR A 88 11.68 9.92 7.56
N LYS A 89 10.80 10.78 6.99
CA LYS A 89 9.50 10.38 6.46
C LYS A 89 9.67 9.33 5.35
N ILE A 90 10.53 9.60 4.36
CA ILE A 90 10.84 8.66 3.28
C ILE A 90 11.40 7.34 3.85
N ASN A 91 12.38 7.40 4.75
CA ASN A 91 12.93 6.19 5.37
C ASN A 91 11.86 5.35 6.07
N ARG A 92 10.89 6.00 6.73
CA ARG A 92 9.80 5.31 7.41
C ARG A 92 8.89 4.59 6.43
N LEU A 93 8.55 5.21 5.30
CA LEU A 93 7.78 4.56 4.23
C LEU A 93 8.50 3.31 3.70
N PHE A 94 9.80 3.42 3.37
CA PHE A 94 10.57 2.27 2.89
C PHE A 94 10.67 1.13 3.90
N LEU A 95 10.87 1.44 5.18
CA LEU A 95 10.89 0.42 6.23
C LEU A 95 9.53 -0.26 6.41
N SER A 96 8.43 0.49 6.26
CA SER A 96 7.08 -0.07 6.40
C SER A 96 6.66 -0.90 5.19
N ALA A 97 7.04 -0.53 3.96
CA ALA A 97 6.71 -1.30 2.77
C ALA A 97 7.68 -2.47 2.52
N LEU A 98 8.98 -2.21 2.59
CA LEU A 98 10.01 -3.13 2.09
C LEU A 98 10.90 -3.71 3.20
N ALA A 99 10.64 -3.39 4.46
CA ALA A 99 11.45 -3.82 5.62
C ALA A 99 12.95 -3.47 5.52
N ARG A 100 13.32 -2.49 4.68
CA ARG A 100 14.70 -2.02 4.50
C ARG A 100 14.77 -0.51 4.37
N LYS A 101 15.98 0.05 4.47
CA LYS A 101 16.22 1.47 4.17
C LYS A 101 16.30 1.70 2.65
N PRO A 102 15.96 2.91 2.17
CA PRO A 102 16.13 3.26 0.76
C PRO A 102 17.61 3.33 0.40
N THR A 103 17.92 2.99 -0.84
CA THR A 103 19.22 3.18 -1.47
C THR A 103 19.44 4.66 -1.83
N LYS A 104 20.69 5.04 -2.12
CA LYS A 104 21.02 6.42 -2.53
C LYS A 104 20.25 6.87 -3.78
N GLN A 105 20.00 5.95 -4.71
CA GLN A 105 19.27 6.25 -5.94
C GLN A 105 17.77 6.48 -5.66
N GLU A 106 17.17 5.66 -4.81
CA GLU A 106 15.77 5.82 -4.39
C GLU A 106 15.54 7.13 -3.62
N VAL A 107 16.45 7.50 -2.72
CA VAL A 107 16.41 8.81 -2.04
C VAL A 107 16.47 9.96 -3.03
N ARG A 108 17.28 9.85 -4.09
CA ARG A 108 17.37 10.88 -5.13
C ARG A 108 16.04 11.03 -5.87
N ILE A 109 15.41 9.92 -6.26
CA ILE A 109 14.11 9.92 -6.96
C ILE A 109 13.01 10.48 -6.05
N ALA A 110 12.97 10.06 -4.78
CA ALA A 110 12.00 10.57 -3.80
C ALA A 110 12.11 12.10 -3.61
N ASN A 111 13.34 12.63 -3.56
CA ASN A 111 13.54 14.08 -3.51
C ASN A 111 13.09 14.78 -4.79
N GLN A 112 13.33 14.20 -5.97
CA GLN A 112 12.82 14.75 -7.24
C GLN A 112 11.30 14.85 -7.24
N LEU A 113 10.61 13.87 -6.67
CA LEU A 113 9.15 13.87 -6.57
C LEU A 113 8.63 14.97 -5.64
N LEU A 114 9.31 15.19 -4.50
CA LEU A 114 9.06 16.33 -3.61
C LEU A 114 9.20 17.68 -4.33
N TYR A 115 10.22 17.83 -5.18
CA TYR A 115 10.38 19.04 -6.00
C TYR A 115 9.29 19.17 -7.07
N ALA A 116 8.90 18.06 -7.72
CA ALA A 116 7.86 18.06 -8.75
C ALA A 116 6.50 18.51 -8.21
N ARG A 117 6.20 18.18 -6.95
CA ARG A 117 5.00 18.61 -6.22
C ARG A 117 5.10 20.03 -5.63
N GLN A 118 6.08 20.83 -6.07
CA GLN A 118 6.28 22.21 -5.64
C GLN A 118 6.39 22.39 -4.12
N GLY A 119 6.83 21.35 -3.39
CA GLY A 119 6.92 21.38 -1.93
C GLY A 119 5.66 20.96 -1.20
N ASP A 120 4.61 20.51 -1.89
CA ASP A 120 3.53 19.75 -1.24
C ASP A 120 4.08 18.39 -0.78
N ALA A 121 4.51 18.37 0.48
CA ALA A 121 5.10 17.19 1.09
C ALA A 121 4.08 16.06 1.26
N VAL A 122 2.79 16.36 1.38
CA VAL A 122 1.76 15.33 1.59
C VAL A 122 1.52 14.58 0.29
N GLU A 123 1.27 15.29 -0.81
CA GLU A 123 1.07 14.67 -2.12
C GLU A 123 2.32 13.91 -2.58
N ALA A 124 3.52 14.46 -2.35
CA ALA A 124 4.75 13.77 -2.70
C ALA A 124 4.93 12.46 -1.91
N LEU A 125 4.56 12.44 -0.63
CA LEU A 125 4.60 11.22 0.18
C LEU A 125 3.53 10.21 -0.25
N GLN A 126 2.35 10.67 -0.71
CA GLN A 126 1.32 9.81 -1.32
C GLN A 126 1.85 9.10 -2.56
N ASP A 127 2.48 9.84 -3.47
CA ASP A 127 3.03 9.27 -4.70
C ASP A 127 4.17 8.27 -4.41
N ILE A 128 5.07 8.62 -3.47
CA ILE A 128 6.15 7.71 -3.04
C ILE A 128 5.56 6.43 -2.45
N TRP A 129 4.56 6.56 -1.57
CA TRP A 129 3.91 5.42 -0.93
C TRP A 129 3.18 4.54 -1.94
N TRP A 130 2.47 5.13 -2.88
CA TRP A 130 1.84 4.42 -4.00
C TRP A 130 2.89 3.65 -4.82
N ALA A 131 4.02 4.27 -5.18
CA ALA A 131 5.07 3.63 -5.96
C ALA A 131 5.71 2.44 -5.21
N LEU A 132 5.85 2.54 -3.89
CA LEU A 132 6.39 1.45 -3.06
C LEU A 132 5.44 0.25 -3.00
N LEU A 133 4.16 0.48 -2.72
CA LEU A 133 3.14 -0.58 -2.64
C LEU A 133 2.92 -1.28 -3.98
N ASN A 134 3.19 -0.60 -5.09
CA ASN A 134 3.09 -1.15 -6.45
C ASN A 134 4.43 -1.67 -7.00
N SER A 135 5.49 -1.68 -6.19
CA SER A 135 6.79 -2.18 -6.63
C SER A 135 6.81 -3.71 -6.69
N ASN A 136 7.56 -4.28 -7.63
CA ASN A 136 7.78 -5.73 -7.70
C ASN A 136 8.34 -6.28 -6.38
N GLU A 137 9.19 -5.52 -5.69
CA GLU A 137 9.78 -5.93 -4.42
C GLU A 137 8.72 -6.07 -3.32
N PHE A 138 7.73 -5.16 -3.27
CA PHE A 138 6.60 -5.30 -2.35
C PHE A 138 5.77 -6.54 -2.67
N ILE A 139 5.45 -6.76 -3.95
CA ILE A 139 4.62 -7.88 -4.42
C ILE A 139 5.31 -9.24 -4.20
N LEU A 140 6.64 -9.32 -4.28
CA LEU A 140 7.40 -10.57 -4.15
C LEU A 140 7.80 -10.89 -2.71
N ASN A 141 7.94 -9.89 -1.83
CA ASN A 141 8.33 -10.08 -0.43
C ASN A 141 7.13 -10.35 0.51
N HIS A 142 5.89 -10.24 0.04
CA HIS A 142 4.67 -10.20 0.87
C HIS A 142 3.44 -10.82 0.19
#